data_AF-A0A7J4MH62-F1
#
_entry.id   AF-A0A7J4MH62-F1
#
_cell.length_a   1.000
_cell.length_b   1.000
_cell.length_c   1.000
_cell.angle_alpha   90.00
_cell.angle_beta   90.00
_cell.angle_gamma   90.00
#
_symmetry.space_group_name_H-M   'P 1'
#
loop_
_entity.id
_entity.type
_entity.pdbx_description
1 polymer ?
#
loop_
_entity_poly.entity_id
_entity_poly.type
_entity_poly.pdbx_seq_one_letter_code
_entity_poly.pdbx_strand_id
1 'polypeptide(L)' 'MSPLWSVRLSVDSNHAKSLASSLSSEEDVTVNGDNFSFILEESRAKDARAMWNTRMRSLIIARKVIEVMDS' A
#
# COMPACT_ATOMS: atom_id res chain seq x y z
N MET A 1 11.61 16.24 20.08
CA MET A 1 11.31 15.49 18.83
C MET A 1 9.86 15.04 18.93
N SER A 2 9.01 15.41 17.99
CA SER A 2 7.65 14.83 17.90
C SER A 2 7.77 13.36 17.50
N PRO A 3 6.92 12.45 18.01
CA PRO A 3 6.96 11.06 17.59
C PRO A 3 6.59 10.97 16.10
N LEU A 4 7.39 10.24 15.33
CA LEU A 4 7.05 9.83 13.96
C LEU A 4 6.01 8.72 14.04
N TRP A 5 4.87 8.93 13.40
CA TRP A 5 3.88 7.86 13.21
C TRP A 5 4.37 6.95 12.11
N SER A 6 4.47 5.66 12.41
CA SER A 6 4.88 4.64 11.45
C SER A 6 3.73 3.67 11.21
N VAL A 7 3.33 3.52 9.95
CA VAL A 7 2.33 2.53 9.52
C VAL A 7 3.01 1.56 8.57
N ARG A 8 2.84 0.26 8.81
CA ARG A 8 3.46 -0.80 8.03
C ARG A 8 2.39 -1.67 7.40
N LEU A 9 2.51 -1.91 6.11
CA LEU A 9 1.70 -2.89 5.39
C LEU A 9 2.61 -3.98 4.83
N SER A 10 2.18 -5.23 4.99
CA SER A 10 2.70 -6.37 4.23
C SER A 10 1.51 -7.20 3.79
N VAL A 11 1.49 -7.61 2.53
CA VAL A 11 0.38 -8.35 1.92
C VAL A 11 0.94 -9.48 1.08
N ASP A 12 0.48 -10.69 1.39
CA ASP A 12 0.70 -11.87 0.57
C ASP A 12 -0.40 -11.98 -0.50
N SER A 13 0.01 -12.12 -1.76
CA SER A 13 -0.86 -12.28 -2.91
C SER A 13 -0.09 -12.77 -4.13
N ASN A 14 -0.68 -13.70 -4.89
CA ASN A 14 -0.18 -14.10 -6.22
C ASN A 14 -0.19 -12.93 -7.24
N HIS A 15 -0.81 -11.81 -6.89
CA HIS A 15 -0.83 -10.58 -7.68
C HIS A 15 -0.03 -9.45 -7.01
N ALA A 16 0.94 -9.79 -6.15
CA ALA A 16 1.72 -8.81 -5.38
C ALA A 16 2.30 -7.68 -6.24
N LYS A 17 2.85 -8.00 -7.42
CA LYS A 17 3.36 -6.99 -8.38
C LYS A 17 2.26 -6.05 -8.87
N SER A 18 1.10 -6.59 -9.25
CA SER A 18 -0.02 -5.78 -9.75
C SER A 18 -0.59 -4.88 -8.66
N LEU A 19 -0.77 -5.41 -7.45
CA LEU A 19 -1.23 -4.63 -6.29
C LEU A 19 -0.21 -3.56 -5.89
N ALA A 20 1.09 -3.89 -5.85
CA ALA A 20 2.15 -2.94 -5.56
C ALA A 20 2.17 -1.79 -6.58
N SER A 21 1.99 -2.08 -7.87
CA SER A 21 1.96 -1.06 -8.93
C SER A 21 0.79 -0.07 -8.82
N SER A 22 -0.27 -0.41 -8.08
CA SER A 22 -1.39 0.48 -7.83
C SER A 22 -1.11 1.52 -6.74
N LEU A 23 -0.08 1.32 -5.94
CA LEU A 23 0.37 2.30 -4.95
C LEU A 23 1.14 3.39 -5.70
N SER A 24 0.78 4.66 -5.45
CA SER A 24 1.36 5.83 -6.10
C SER A 24 2.89 5.87 -5.99
N SER A 25 3.54 6.51 -6.96
CA SER A 25 5.00 6.59 -7.20
C SER A 25 5.89 7.15 -6.08
N GLU A 26 5.37 7.47 -4.90
CA GLU A 26 6.08 8.19 -3.84
C GLU A 26 6.58 7.29 -2.69
N GLU A 27 6.36 5.98 -2.76
CA GLU A 27 6.73 5.06 -1.68
C GLU A 27 7.68 3.97 -2.17
N ASP A 28 8.69 3.65 -1.36
CA ASP A 28 9.57 2.50 -1.56
C ASP A 28 8.82 1.20 -1.26
N VAL A 29 7.91 0.81 -2.15
CA VAL A 29 7.24 -0.49 -2.09
C VAL A 29 8.23 -1.57 -2.46
N THR A 30 8.51 -2.45 -1.50
CA THR A 30 9.33 -3.65 -1.73
C THR A 30 8.42 -4.78 -2.19
N VAL A 31 8.79 -5.47 -3.27
CA VAL A 31 8.08 -6.65 -3.77
C VAL A 31 9.03 -7.85 -3.74
N ASN A 32 8.65 -8.89 -2.99
CA ASN A 32 9.41 -10.11 -2.78
C ASN A 32 8.54 -11.33 -3.10
N GLY A 33 8.62 -11.82 -4.35
CA GLY A 33 7.79 -12.93 -4.82
C GLY A 33 6.30 -12.57 -4.76
N ASP A 34 5.54 -13.36 -4.01
CA ASP A 34 4.11 -13.17 -3.77
C ASP A 34 3.82 -12.27 -2.57
N ASN A 35 4.80 -11.50 -2.07
CA ASN A 35 4.60 -10.51 -1.03
C ASN A 35 4.96 -9.11 -1.54
N PHE A 36 4.21 -8.09 -1.10
CA PHE A 36 4.68 -6.72 -1.15
C PHE A 36 4.50 -6.03 0.20
N SER A 37 5.36 -5.05 0.46
CA SER A 37 5.32 -4.28 1.71
C SER A 37 5.80 -2.85 1.52
N PHE A 38 5.30 -1.94 2.36
CA PHE A 38 5.82 -0.58 2.48
C PHE A 38 5.69 -0.07 3.92
N ILE A 39 6.47 0.96 4.22
CA ILE A 39 6.42 1.68 5.50
C ILE A 39 6.10 3.14 5.18
N LEU A 40 5.09 3.67 5.85
CA LEU A 40 4.74 5.08 5.81
C LEU A 40 5.16 5.73 7.12
N GLU A 41 5.94 6.81 7.03
CA GLU A 41 6.38 7.59 8.17
C GLU A 41 5.91 9.04 8.04
N GLU A 42 5.18 9.54 9.05
CA GLU A 42 4.68 10.91 9.03
C GLU A 42 4.61 11.48 10.45
N SER A 43 5.05 12.72 10.60
CA SER A 43 5.08 13.47 11.85
C SER A 43 3.69 13.77 12.43
N ARG A 44 2.68 13.95 11.56
CA ARG A 44 1.31 14.30 11.94
C ARG A 44 0.38 13.10 11.79
N ALA A 45 -0.16 12.60 12.91
CA ALA A 45 -1.09 11.46 12.91
C ALA A 45 -2.26 11.58 11.92
N LYS A 46 -2.81 12.80 11.78
CA LYS A 46 -3.92 13.09 10.85
C LYS A 46 -3.53 12.87 9.39
N ASP A 47 -2.28 13.15 9.03
CA ASP A 47 -1.77 13.01 7.68
C ASP A 47 -1.34 11.56 7.43
N ALA A 48 -0.71 10.90 8.41
CA ALA A 48 -0.44 9.47 8.36
C ALA A 48 -1.72 8.68 8.04
N ARG A 49 -2.83 9.01 8.73
CA ARG A 49 -4.15 8.44 8.45
C ARG A 49 -4.68 8.80 7.05
N ALA A 50 -4.51 10.05 6.62
CA ALA A 50 -4.98 10.49 5.30
C ALA A 50 -4.24 9.75 4.18
N MET A 51 -2.91 9.67 4.27
CA MET A 51 -2.07 8.94 3.34
C MET A 51 -2.42 7.45 3.35
N TRP A 52 -2.50 6.82 4.53
CA TRP A 52 -2.91 5.42 4.67
C TRP A 52 -4.24 5.13 3.97
N ASN A 53 -5.26 5.95 4.20
CA ASN A 53 -6.57 5.78 3.58
C ASN A 53 -6.51 5.89 2.05
N THR A 54 -5.68 6.77 1.51
CA THR A 54 -5.47 6.86 0.05
C THR A 54 -4.87 5.58 -0.50
N ARG A 55 -3.82 5.03 0.13
CA ARG A 55 -3.20 3.75 -0.29
C ARG A 55 -4.20 2.60 -0.22
N MET A 56 -4.93 2.47 0.88
CA MET A 56 -5.94 1.42 1.05
C MET A 56 -7.06 1.49 0.01
N ARG A 57 -7.53 2.69 -0.36
CA ARG A 57 -8.50 2.85 -1.45
C ARG A 57 -7.95 2.40 -2.79
N SER A 58 -6.68 2.71 -3.09
CA SER A 58 -6.04 2.25 -4.33
C SER A 58 -5.97 0.73 -4.40
N LEU A 59 -5.53 0.06 -3.31
CA LEU A 59 -5.46 -1.40 -3.23
C LEU A 59 -6.83 -2.06 -3.42
N ILE A 60 -7.89 -1.50 -2.83
CA ILE A 60 -9.26 -2.02 -3.02
C ILE A 60 -9.68 -1.94 -4.48
N ILE A 61 -9.38 -0.84 -5.17
CA ILE A 61 -9.72 -0.68 -6.60
C ILE A 61 -8.91 -1.67 -7.45
N ALA A 62 -7.60 -1.75 -7.23
CA ALA A 62 -6.72 -2.66 -7.95
C ALA A 62 -7.16 -4.12 -7.78
N ARG A 63 -7.55 -4.51 -6.56
CA ARG A 63 -8.08 -5.85 -6.29
C ARG A 63 -9.34 -6.16 -7.10
N LYS A 64 -10.29 -5.21 -7.18
CA LYS A 64 -11.50 -5.38 -7.98
C LYS A 64 -11.21 -5.52 -9.47
N VAL A 65 -10.24 -4.76 -9.99
CA VAL A 65 -9.83 -4.87 -11.40
C VAL A 65 -9.25 -6.26 -11.68
N ILE A 66 -8.38 -6.76 -10.80
CA ILE A 66 -7.81 -8.11 -10.91
C ILE A 66 -8.92 -9.17 -10.91
N GLU A 67 -9.89 -9.08 -10.00
CA GLU A 67 -11.02 -10.02 -9.93
C GLU A 67 -11.85 -10.06 -11.22
N VAL A 68 -12.04 -8.91 -11.88
CA VAL A 68 -12.74 -8.83 -13.16
C VAL A 68 -11.92 -9.42 -14.31
N MET A 69 -10.59 -9.28 -14.28
CA MET A 69 -9.70 -9.83 -15.31
C MET A 69 -9.51 -11.35 -15.21
N ASP A 70 -9.63 -11.89 -14.00
CA ASP A 70 -9.53 -13.33 -13.71
C ASP A 70 -10.87 -14.08 -13.86
N SER A 71 -11.98 -13.37 -14.15
CA SER A 71 -13.32 -13.93 -14.38
C SER A 71 -13.56 -14.27 -15.85
#